data_AF-A0AB34YAR5-F1
#
_entry.id   AF-A0AB34YAR5-F1
#
_cell.length_a   1.000
_cell.length_b   1.000
_cell.length_c   1.000
_cell.angle_alpha   90.00
_cell.angle_beta   90.00
_cell.angle_gamma   90.00
#
_symmetry.space_group_name_H-M   'P 1'
#
loop_
_entity.id
_entity.type
_entity.pdbx_description
1 polymer ?
#
loop_
_entity_poly.entity_id
_entity_poly.type
_entity_poly.pdbx_seq_one_letter_code
_entity_poly.pdbx_strand_id
1 'polypeptide(L)'
;MTDYSLVIAGLPVSFFDRLRKEAAQKIAPGGRLFITPNKWEGSYDPNHAEKIINQLFDYYIERQENKKIVTLLLYADYNDKSTDQLLERFFPFALPHRLTVPDVKSAKNAIEKNKILNDFTSDVIKASKRLRDVSSRVTHKTNVHNLNPLLLPVRNFQGDDLRHMLKNLYEKVTYCADPDELLSDAIANFIAKHPWKTPPDEQKRALCDGVHFFKSPGNDRHGYLRNSSAKQHSVECLLNARSRLGGAYDHCFHYDCTPVKGKLRPLYHNCHGDGSPPKKTHVNIAPNDYVIGH
;
A
#
# COMPACT_ATOMS: atom_id res chain seq x y z
N MET A 1 -15.95 -9.23 -5.51
CA MET A 1 -15.59 -7.80 -5.51
C MET A 1 -14.56 -7.59 -4.41
N THR A 2 -13.46 -6.87 -4.69
CA THR A 2 -12.41 -6.57 -3.70
C THR A 2 -12.97 -5.60 -2.67
N ASP A 3 -12.85 -5.91 -1.37
CA ASP A 3 -13.24 -4.98 -0.33
C ASP A 3 -12.19 -3.86 -0.25
N TYR A 4 -12.57 -2.67 0.17
CA TYR A 4 -11.61 -1.58 0.33
C TYR A 4 -11.94 -0.70 1.52
N SER A 5 -10.88 -0.09 2.05
CA SER A 5 -10.95 0.97 3.04
C SER A 5 -10.57 2.28 2.36
N LEU A 6 -11.46 3.27 2.41
CA LEU A 6 -11.17 4.63 1.98
C LEU A 6 -10.88 5.48 3.21
N VAL A 7 -9.64 5.93 3.31
CA VAL A 7 -9.20 6.89 4.32
C VAL A 7 -9.31 8.30 3.74
N ILE A 8 -9.84 9.23 4.53
CA ILE A 8 -9.73 10.67 4.27
C ILE A 8 -9.04 11.31 5.47
N ALA A 9 -7.78 11.67 5.28
CA ALA A 9 -6.90 12.18 6.32
C ALA A 9 -6.72 13.71 6.21
N GLY A 10 -6.60 14.39 7.34
CA GLY A 10 -6.15 15.79 7.36
C GLY A 10 -7.22 16.82 7.07
N LEU A 11 -8.51 16.51 7.17
CA LEU A 11 -9.53 17.51 6.83
C LEU A 11 -9.69 18.53 7.95
N PRO A 12 -9.70 19.85 7.65
CA PRO A 12 -10.12 20.84 8.63
C PRO A 12 -11.55 20.56 9.11
N VAL A 13 -11.86 20.94 10.35
CA VAL A 13 -13.13 20.64 11.03
C VAL A 13 -14.36 20.98 10.19
N SER A 14 -14.37 22.13 9.50
CA SER A 14 -15.49 22.55 8.64
C SER A 14 -15.78 21.57 7.49
N PHE A 15 -14.73 21.08 6.82
CA PHE A 15 -14.86 20.09 5.74
C PHE A 15 -15.18 18.70 6.27
N PHE A 16 -14.58 18.32 7.41
CA PHE A 16 -14.90 17.09 8.10
C PHE A 16 -16.40 17.01 8.46
N ASP A 17 -16.93 18.07 9.09
CA ASP A 17 -18.34 18.14 9.49
C ASP A 17 -19.27 18.15 8.29
N ARG A 18 -18.86 18.76 7.17
CA ARG A 18 -19.61 18.71 5.90
C ARG A 18 -19.66 17.29 5.37
N LEU A 19 -18.52 16.60 5.24
CA LEU A 19 -18.47 15.25 4.68
C LEU A 19 -19.15 14.22 5.57
N ARG A 20 -19.12 14.38 6.90
CA ARG A 20 -19.82 13.48 7.83
C ARG A 20 -21.34 13.50 7.65
N LYS A 21 -21.90 14.58 7.09
CA LYS A 21 -23.33 14.69 6.76
C LYS A 21 -23.69 14.01 5.45
N GLU A 22 -22.72 13.72 4.60
CA GLU A 22 -22.95 12.95 3.38
C GLU A 22 -23.07 11.46 3.70
N ALA A 23 -23.91 10.77 2.94
CA ALA A 23 -24.04 9.33 3.08
C ALA A 23 -22.70 8.65 2.73
N ALA A 24 -22.17 7.82 3.62
CA ALA A 24 -20.91 7.10 3.40
C ALA A 24 -20.91 6.32 2.08
N GLN A 25 -22.06 5.78 1.67
CA GLN A 25 -22.25 5.06 0.41
C GLN A 25 -22.01 5.93 -0.85
N LYS A 26 -22.20 7.26 -0.77
CA LYS A 26 -21.86 8.17 -1.87
C LYS A 26 -20.34 8.34 -2.02
N ILE A 27 -19.63 8.41 -0.90
CA ILE A 27 -18.18 8.66 -0.87
C ILE A 27 -17.41 7.35 -1.12
N ALA A 28 -17.78 6.27 -0.44
CA ALA A 28 -17.13 4.96 -0.49
C ALA A 28 -18.16 3.84 -0.76
N PRO A 29 -18.76 3.78 -1.97
CA PRO A 29 -19.75 2.77 -2.31
C PRO A 29 -19.19 1.34 -2.16
N GLY A 30 -19.76 0.56 -1.25
CA GLY A 30 -19.33 -0.82 -0.98
C GLY A 30 -17.97 -0.95 -0.25
N GLY A 31 -17.40 0.16 0.23
CA GLY A 31 -16.18 0.16 1.03
C GLY A 31 -16.43 0.67 2.46
N ARG A 32 -15.38 0.60 3.29
CA ARG A 32 -15.39 1.19 4.63
C ARG A 32 -14.76 2.58 4.58
N LEU A 33 -15.50 3.59 5.00
CA LEU A 33 -15.01 4.96 5.11
C LEU A 33 -14.38 5.20 6.49
N PHE A 34 -13.12 5.66 6.49
CA PHE A 34 -12.40 6.15 7.66
C PHE A 34 -12.11 7.63 7.42
N ILE A 35 -12.65 8.49 8.29
CA ILE A 35 -12.47 9.93 8.18
C ILE A 35 -12.17 10.48 9.56
N THR A 36 -11.13 11.29 9.66
CA THR A 36 -10.76 11.92 10.93
C THR A 36 -10.52 13.41 10.71
N PRO A 37 -10.97 14.28 11.64
CA PRO A 37 -10.69 15.69 11.54
C PRO A 37 -9.22 15.95 11.89
N ASN A 38 -8.64 16.95 11.26
CA ASN A 38 -7.41 17.56 11.72
C ASN A 38 -7.74 18.87 12.44
N LYS A 39 -7.31 18.96 13.69
CA LYS A 39 -7.52 20.14 14.53
C LYS A 39 -6.40 21.16 14.40
N TRP A 40 -5.27 20.77 13.80
CA TRP A 40 -4.12 21.61 13.58
C TRP A 40 -4.28 22.39 12.28
N GLU A 41 -3.94 23.69 12.30
CA GLU A 41 -3.93 24.50 11.08
C GLU A 41 -2.58 24.34 10.37
N GLY A 42 -2.62 24.06 9.08
CA GLY A 42 -1.43 24.04 8.22
C GLY A 42 -0.45 22.87 8.41
N SER A 43 -0.78 21.88 9.25
CA SER A 43 0.03 20.67 9.46
C SER A 43 -0.81 19.56 10.09
N TYR A 44 -0.36 18.31 9.99
CA TYR A 44 -0.96 17.16 10.67
C TYR A 44 -0.61 17.11 12.17
N ASP A 45 -1.57 16.71 13.00
CA ASP A 45 -1.29 16.21 14.37
C ASP A 45 -0.22 15.09 14.29
N PRO A 46 0.87 15.13 15.09
CA PRO A 46 1.94 14.12 15.05
C PRO A 46 1.45 12.67 15.17
N ASN A 47 0.33 12.45 15.87
CA ASN A 47 -0.26 11.12 16.07
C ASN A 47 -1.42 10.82 15.10
N HIS A 48 -1.68 11.70 14.12
CA HIS A 48 -2.82 11.56 13.21
C HIS A 48 -2.74 10.28 12.37
N ALA A 49 -1.57 10.03 11.76
CA ALA A 49 -1.34 8.83 10.96
C ALA A 49 -1.52 7.55 11.80
N GLU A 50 -0.95 7.52 13.00
CA GLU A 50 -1.04 6.39 13.92
C GLU A 50 -2.48 6.07 14.32
N LYS A 51 -3.28 7.08 14.69
CA LYS A 51 -4.70 6.90 15.03
C LYS A 51 -5.48 6.24 13.88
N ILE A 52 -5.25 6.67 12.65
CA ILE A 52 -5.94 6.10 11.47
C ILE A 52 -5.44 4.68 11.18
N ILE A 53 -4.13 4.45 11.24
CA ILE A 53 -3.53 3.14 11.00
C ILE A 53 -4.03 2.12 12.02
N ASN A 54 -4.17 2.50 13.29
CA ASN A 54 -4.76 1.64 14.32
C ASN A 54 -6.23 1.29 14.00
N GLN A 55 -7.04 2.26 13.55
CA GLN A 55 -8.42 1.98 13.13
C GLN A 55 -8.49 1.03 11.92
N LEU A 56 -7.57 1.19 10.95
CA LEU A 56 -7.46 0.26 9.83
C LEU A 56 -7.04 -1.14 10.31
N PHE A 57 -6.07 -1.21 11.21
CA PHE A 57 -5.58 -2.47 11.77
C PHE A 57 -6.70 -3.23 12.49
N ASP A 58 -7.44 -2.56 13.37
CA ASP A 58 -8.59 -3.13 14.09
C ASP A 58 -9.67 -3.61 13.11
N TYR A 59 -9.90 -2.87 12.03
CA TYR A 59 -10.82 -3.32 10.99
C TYR A 59 -10.29 -4.54 10.20
N TYR A 60 -8.98 -4.64 9.96
CA TYR A 60 -8.38 -5.70 9.16
C TYR A 60 -8.26 -7.02 9.93
N ILE A 61 -7.98 -6.97 11.23
CA ILE A 61 -7.82 -8.17 12.06
C ILE A 61 -9.14 -8.93 12.24
N GLU A 62 -10.28 -8.23 12.18
CA GLU A 62 -11.63 -8.80 12.25
C GLU A 62 -12.07 -9.49 10.95
N ARG A 63 -11.29 -9.36 9.86
CA ARG A 63 -11.66 -9.89 8.54
C ARG A 63 -10.97 -11.21 8.27
N GLN A 64 -11.65 -12.08 7.52
CA GLN A 64 -11.06 -13.34 7.09
C GLN A 64 -9.78 -13.10 6.29
N GLU A 65 -8.77 -13.95 6.49
CA GLU A 65 -7.45 -13.73 5.93
C GLU A 65 -7.42 -13.86 4.40
N ASN A 66 -8.29 -14.66 3.82
CA ASN A 66 -8.42 -14.79 2.37
C ASN A 66 -9.18 -13.62 1.72
N LYS A 67 -9.74 -12.71 2.53
CA LYS A 67 -10.49 -11.56 2.04
C LYS A 67 -9.51 -10.52 1.52
N LYS A 68 -9.57 -10.25 0.21
CA LYS A 68 -8.77 -9.19 -0.42
C LYS A 68 -9.32 -7.83 0.01
N ILE A 69 -8.49 -7.07 0.73
CA ILE A 69 -8.78 -5.71 1.19
C ILE A 69 -7.65 -4.78 0.73
N VAL A 70 -8.02 -3.63 0.16
CA VAL A 70 -7.06 -2.59 -0.22
C VAL A 70 -7.27 -1.31 0.60
N THR A 71 -6.19 -0.54 0.79
CA THR A 71 -6.27 0.80 1.40
C THR A 71 -6.13 1.88 0.34
N LEU A 72 -7.09 2.79 0.30
CA LEU A 72 -7.11 3.98 -0.54
C LEU A 72 -7.01 5.20 0.38
N LEU A 73 -6.10 6.14 0.08
CA LEU A 73 -5.84 7.30 0.92
C LEU A 73 -6.14 8.58 0.14
N LEU A 74 -7.17 9.30 0.57
CA LEU A 74 -7.32 10.73 0.28
C LEU A 74 -6.70 11.53 1.41
N TYR A 75 -5.93 12.56 1.10
CA TYR A 75 -5.25 13.36 2.12
C TYR A 75 -5.24 14.84 1.76
N ALA A 76 -5.40 15.71 2.76
CA ALA A 76 -5.16 17.14 2.61
C ALA A 76 -3.66 17.42 2.54
N ASP A 77 -3.21 18.05 1.45
CA ASP A 77 -1.80 18.40 1.31
C ASP A 77 -1.52 19.76 1.95
N TYR A 78 -0.78 19.75 3.06
CA TYR A 78 -0.29 20.95 3.73
C TYR A 78 1.03 21.47 3.17
N ASN A 79 1.64 20.77 2.21
CA ASN A 79 2.93 21.11 1.60
C ASN A 79 4.04 21.31 2.66
N ASP A 80 4.07 20.42 3.66
CA ASP A 80 5.02 20.45 4.77
C ASP A 80 5.52 19.03 5.12
N LYS A 81 6.47 18.97 6.07
CA LYS A 81 7.06 17.71 6.54
C LYS A 81 6.02 16.76 7.15
N SER A 82 4.91 17.28 7.68
CA SER A 82 3.88 16.47 8.31
C SER A 82 3.09 15.67 7.25
N THR A 83 2.87 16.25 6.06
CA THR A 83 2.33 15.52 4.90
C THR A 83 3.27 14.39 4.49
N ASP A 84 4.57 14.64 4.40
CA ASP A 84 5.56 13.60 4.05
C ASP A 84 5.55 12.44 5.06
N GLN A 85 5.47 12.77 6.36
CA GLN A 85 5.38 11.79 7.43
C GLN A 85 4.10 10.95 7.34
N LEU A 86 2.96 11.56 7.02
CA LEU A 86 1.73 10.81 6.76
C LEU A 86 1.94 9.82 5.61
N LEU A 87 2.45 10.29 4.47
CA LEU A 87 2.64 9.47 3.28
C LEU A 87 3.62 8.32 3.51
N GLU A 88 4.72 8.55 4.24
CA GLU A 88 5.66 7.49 4.62
C GLU A 88 5.00 6.40 5.47
N ARG A 89 4.09 6.75 6.39
CA ARG A 89 3.38 5.76 7.21
C ARG A 89 2.39 4.91 6.44
N PHE A 90 1.87 5.41 5.32
CA PHE A 90 0.95 4.67 4.43
C PHE A 90 1.65 3.95 3.27
N PHE A 91 2.94 4.20 3.08
CA PHE A 91 3.74 3.52 2.08
C PHE A 91 4.25 2.16 2.64
N PRO A 92 4.29 1.09 1.82
CA PRO A 92 3.80 0.97 0.45
C PRO A 92 2.40 0.38 0.31
N PHE A 93 1.61 0.22 1.37
CA PHE A 93 0.34 -0.53 1.29
C PHE A 93 -0.82 0.25 0.65
N ALA A 94 -0.86 1.57 0.81
CA ALA A 94 -1.97 2.39 0.32
C ALA A 94 -1.78 2.93 -1.11
N LEU A 95 -2.87 3.45 -1.68
CA LEU A 95 -2.85 4.27 -2.89
C LEU A 95 -3.26 5.71 -2.56
N PRO A 96 -2.34 6.69 -2.62
CA PRO A 96 -2.59 8.05 -2.18
C PRO A 96 -3.13 8.94 -3.31
N HIS A 97 -4.00 9.88 -2.96
CA HIS A 97 -4.43 10.96 -3.83
C HIS A 97 -4.70 12.22 -3.00
N ARG A 98 -4.12 13.31 -3.46
CA ARG A 98 -4.16 14.61 -2.81
C ARG A 98 -5.52 15.25 -2.99
N LEU A 99 -6.00 15.88 -1.92
CA LEU A 99 -7.11 16.80 -1.92
C LEU A 99 -6.57 18.22 -1.78
N THR A 100 -6.95 19.10 -2.69
CA THR A 100 -6.77 20.54 -2.53
C THR A 100 -7.86 21.04 -1.59
N VAL A 101 -7.47 21.54 -0.41
CA VAL A 101 -8.42 22.09 0.56
C VAL A 101 -8.60 23.58 0.29
N PRO A 102 -9.79 24.03 -0.15
CA PRO A 102 -10.01 25.44 -0.44
C PRO A 102 -10.05 26.28 0.84
N ASP A 103 -9.67 27.56 0.74
CA ASP A 103 -9.81 28.48 1.86
C ASP A 103 -11.28 28.86 2.06
N VAL A 104 -11.86 28.42 3.16
CA VAL A 104 -13.24 28.77 3.54
C VAL A 104 -13.31 30.14 4.20
N LYS A 105 -12.20 30.63 4.77
CA LYS A 105 -12.13 31.94 5.45
C LYS A 105 -12.29 33.09 4.45
N SER A 106 -12.01 32.85 3.16
CA SER A 106 -12.19 33.85 2.09
C SER A 106 -13.65 34.07 1.66
N ALA A 107 -14.59 33.27 2.13
CA ALA A 107 -16.00 33.39 1.75
C ALA A 107 -16.65 34.64 2.34
N LYS A 108 -17.34 35.44 1.51
CA LYS A 108 -17.96 36.70 1.92
C LYS A 108 -19.27 36.52 2.68
N ASN A 109 -19.94 35.38 2.47
CA ASN A 109 -21.22 35.09 3.09
C ASN A 109 -21.47 33.56 3.21
N ALA A 110 -22.56 33.20 3.88
CA ALA A 110 -22.94 31.80 4.12
C ALA A 110 -23.22 31.02 2.83
N ILE A 111 -23.74 31.67 1.77
CA ILE A 111 -24.05 31.03 0.48
C ILE A 111 -22.75 30.61 -0.20
N GLU A 112 -21.78 31.52 -0.29
CA GLU A 112 -20.46 31.25 -0.88
C GLU A 112 -19.70 30.18 -0.09
N LYS A 113 -19.73 30.26 1.24
CA LYS A 113 -19.17 29.23 2.11
C LYS A 113 -19.77 27.85 1.83
N ASN A 114 -21.10 27.76 1.72
CA ASN A 114 -21.78 26.49 1.41
C ASN A 114 -21.44 25.98 0.01
N LYS A 115 -21.27 26.88 -0.96
CA LYS A 115 -20.81 26.50 -2.31
C LYS A 115 -19.43 25.86 -2.26
N ILE A 116 -18.45 26.50 -1.61
CA ILE A 116 -17.09 25.97 -1.44
C ILE A 116 -17.11 24.57 -0.80
N LEU A 117 -17.91 24.41 0.26
CA LEU A 117 -18.05 23.13 0.97
C LEU A 117 -18.69 22.04 0.08
N ASN A 118 -19.68 22.39 -0.74
CA ASN A 118 -20.33 21.45 -1.66
C ASN A 118 -19.42 21.06 -2.83
N ASP A 119 -18.70 22.03 -3.39
CA ASP A 119 -17.74 21.81 -4.47
C ASP A 119 -16.62 20.87 -4.00
N PHE A 120 -16.08 21.12 -2.79
CA PHE A 120 -15.11 20.23 -2.17
C PHE A 120 -15.65 18.80 -1.97
N THR A 121 -16.88 18.66 -1.47
CA THR A 121 -17.52 17.33 -1.35
C THR A 121 -17.61 16.62 -2.71
N SER A 122 -17.96 17.34 -3.77
CA SER A 122 -18.01 16.80 -5.13
C SER A 122 -16.65 16.29 -5.59
N ASP A 123 -15.60 17.05 -5.30
CA ASP A 123 -14.23 16.69 -5.66
C ASP A 123 -13.71 15.48 -4.87
N VAL A 124 -14.05 15.36 -3.59
CA VAL A 124 -13.77 14.16 -2.78
C VAL A 124 -14.43 12.92 -3.38
N ILE A 125 -15.68 13.01 -3.83
CA ILE A 125 -16.40 11.90 -4.45
C ILE A 125 -15.74 11.50 -5.78
N LYS A 126 -15.35 12.47 -6.62
CA LYS A 126 -14.63 12.23 -7.88
C LYS A 126 -13.27 11.58 -7.63
N ALA A 127 -12.49 12.11 -6.68
CA ALA A 127 -11.17 11.59 -6.30
C ALA A 127 -11.28 10.16 -5.75
N SER A 128 -12.29 9.90 -4.92
CA SER A 128 -12.59 8.57 -4.40
C SER A 128 -12.92 7.56 -5.53
N LYS A 129 -13.72 7.96 -6.52
CA LYS A 129 -13.98 7.14 -7.71
C LYS A 129 -12.70 6.85 -8.48
N ARG A 130 -11.89 7.88 -8.74
CA ARG A 130 -10.61 7.75 -9.43
C ARG A 130 -9.67 6.78 -8.71
N LEU A 131 -9.55 6.87 -7.39
CA LEU A 131 -8.74 5.95 -6.58
C LEU A 131 -9.16 4.49 -6.76
N ARG A 132 -10.47 4.20 -6.76
CA ARG A 132 -10.97 2.84 -6.99
C ARG A 132 -10.65 2.34 -8.40
N ASP A 133 -10.83 3.18 -9.40
CA ASP A 133 -10.55 2.83 -10.79
C ASP A 133 -9.07 2.49 -10.99
N VAL A 134 -8.17 3.31 -10.42
CA VAL A 134 -6.71 3.07 -10.46
C VAL A 134 -6.32 1.85 -9.63
N SER A 135 -6.87 1.70 -8.42
CA SER A 135 -6.62 0.54 -7.54
C SER A 135 -6.99 -0.78 -8.22
N SER A 136 -8.06 -0.81 -9.02
CA SER A 136 -8.43 -1.99 -9.82
C SER A 136 -7.34 -2.38 -10.82
N ARG A 137 -6.73 -1.38 -11.49
CA ARG A 137 -5.61 -1.58 -12.43
C ARG A 137 -4.34 -2.05 -11.73
N VAL A 138 -3.99 -1.45 -10.59
CA VAL A 138 -2.87 -1.92 -9.76
C VAL A 138 -3.13 -3.36 -9.31
N THR A 139 -4.34 -3.66 -8.83
CA THR A 139 -4.77 -5.00 -8.41
C THR A 139 -4.66 -6.03 -9.55
N HIS A 140 -4.97 -5.64 -10.78
CA HIS A 140 -4.78 -6.51 -11.94
C HIS A 140 -3.31 -6.90 -12.12
N LYS A 141 -2.38 -5.93 -12.00
CA LYS A 141 -0.93 -6.21 -12.06
C LYS A 141 -0.47 -7.05 -10.87
N THR A 142 -0.89 -6.75 -9.64
CA THR A 142 -0.44 -7.45 -8.43
C THR A 142 -1.06 -8.83 -8.25
N ASN A 143 -2.15 -9.17 -8.93
CA ASN A 143 -2.70 -10.53 -8.93
C ASN A 143 -1.97 -11.51 -9.88
N VAL A 144 -1.04 -11.03 -10.71
CA VAL A 144 -0.27 -11.91 -11.60
C VAL A 144 0.76 -12.69 -10.77
N HIS A 145 0.43 -13.93 -10.46
CA HIS A 145 1.33 -14.85 -9.78
C HIS A 145 2.61 -15.03 -10.61
N ASN A 146 3.77 -14.89 -9.96
CA ASN A 146 5.13 -15.24 -10.44
C ASN A 146 5.87 -14.22 -11.30
N LEU A 147 5.30 -13.06 -11.66
CA LEU A 147 5.89 -12.21 -12.71
C LEU A 147 6.00 -10.73 -12.37
N ASN A 148 5.65 -10.33 -11.15
CA ASN A 148 5.53 -8.92 -10.85
C ASN A 148 6.59 -8.42 -9.85
N PRO A 149 7.53 -7.55 -10.26
CA PRO A 149 8.47 -6.93 -9.34
C PRO A 149 7.81 -6.03 -8.30
N LEU A 150 6.55 -5.60 -8.50
CA LEU A 150 5.79 -4.82 -7.52
C LEU A 150 5.61 -5.55 -6.18
N LEU A 151 5.65 -6.89 -6.18
CA LEU A 151 5.47 -7.70 -4.98
C LEU A 151 6.77 -8.16 -4.35
N LEU A 152 7.94 -7.79 -4.89
CA LEU A 152 9.20 -8.14 -4.27
C LEU A 152 9.30 -7.56 -2.84
N PRO A 153 9.93 -8.30 -1.90
CA PRO A 153 10.10 -7.86 -0.52
C PRO A 153 11.11 -6.71 -0.44
N VAL A 154 10.68 -5.55 0.04
CA VAL A 154 11.45 -4.29 -0.09
C VAL A 154 12.70 -4.28 0.79
N ARG A 155 12.65 -4.91 1.96
CA ARG A 155 13.80 -4.98 2.88
C ARG A 155 14.79 -6.08 2.50
N ASN A 156 14.34 -7.09 1.76
CA ASN A 156 15.16 -8.25 1.41
C ASN A 156 15.64 -8.27 -0.05
N PHE A 157 15.11 -7.40 -0.92
CA PHE A 157 15.66 -7.18 -2.24
C PHE A 157 16.90 -6.28 -2.18
N GLN A 158 18.01 -6.71 -2.77
CA GLN A 158 19.27 -5.97 -2.73
C GLN A 158 19.21 -4.69 -3.59
N GLY A 159 19.47 -3.55 -2.95
CA GLY A 159 19.57 -2.23 -3.59
C GLY A 159 18.27 -1.42 -3.56
N ASP A 160 18.36 -0.14 -3.91
CA ASP A 160 17.26 0.81 -3.73
C ASP A 160 16.30 0.90 -4.94
N ASP A 161 16.63 0.26 -6.07
CA ASP A 161 15.83 0.35 -7.30
C ASP A 161 14.35 -0.05 -7.08
N LEU A 162 14.09 -1.07 -6.27
CA LEU A 162 12.73 -1.52 -5.97
C LEU A 162 11.97 -0.46 -5.17
N ARG A 163 12.60 0.07 -4.11
CA ARG A 163 12.00 1.12 -3.29
C ARG A 163 11.72 2.37 -4.13
N HIS A 164 12.67 2.79 -4.97
CA HIS A 164 12.50 3.94 -5.87
C HIS A 164 11.37 3.72 -6.88
N MET A 165 11.30 2.54 -7.50
CA MET A 165 10.20 2.19 -8.42
C MET A 165 8.85 2.29 -7.72
N LEU A 166 8.71 1.65 -6.55
CA LEU A 166 7.47 1.65 -5.79
C LEU A 166 7.07 3.05 -5.32
N LYS A 167 8.04 3.87 -4.85
CA LYS A 167 7.78 5.25 -4.41
C LYS A 167 7.33 6.14 -5.57
N ASN A 168 8.00 6.04 -6.72
CA ASN A 168 7.62 6.78 -7.92
C ASN A 168 6.20 6.41 -8.39
N LEU A 169 5.83 5.12 -8.34
CA LEU A 169 4.46 4.69 -8.64
C LEU A 169 3.46 5.20 -7.60
N TYR A 170 3.78 5.08 -6.32
CA TYR A 170 2.94 5.57 -5.21
C TYR A 170 2.57 7.05 -5.37
N GLU A 171 3.51 7.88 -5.82
CA GLU A 171 3.31 9.32 -6.00
C GLU A 171 2.57 9.70 -7.29
N LYS A 172 2.72 8.92 -8.37
CA LYS A 172 2.30 9.37 -9.72
C LYS A 172 1.08 8.65 -10.28
N VAL A 173 0.85 7.39 -9.89
CA VAL A 173 -0.11 6.52 -10.61
C VAL A 173 -1.55 7.03 -10.55
N THR A 174 -1.94 7.77 -9.51
CA THR A 174 -3.30 8.31 -9.41
C THR A 174 -3.55 9.51 -10.31
N TYR A 175 -2.50 10.25 -10.68
CA TYR A 175 -2.57 11.50 -11.44
C TYR A 175 -2.28 11.33 -12.94
N CYS A 176 -1.62 10.24 -13.35
CA CYS A 176 -1.30 10.01 -14.75
C CYS A 176 -2.56 9.76 -15.61
N ALA A 177 -2.53 10.14 -16.89
CA ALA A 177 -3.65 9.90 -17.80
C ALA A 177 -3.90 8.40 -18.01
N ASP A 178 -2.82 7.63 -18.22
CA ASP A 178 -2.85 6.18 -18.37
C ASP A 178 -2.06 5.47 -17.25
N PRO A 179 -2.75 4.98 -16.21
CA PRO A 179 -2.13 4.18 -15.15
C PRO A 179 -1.53 2.86 -15.60
N ASP A 180 -2.09 2.22 -16.64
CA ASP A 180 -1.62 0.90 -17.09
C ASP A 180 -0.29 1.01 -17.84
N GLU A 181 -0.14 2.06 -18.64
CA GLU A 181 1.13 2.40 -19.30
C GLU A 181 2.22 2.69 -18.25
N LEU A 182 1.96 3.61 -17.30
CA LEU A 182 2.93 3.95 -16.25
C LEU A 182 3.38 2.72 -15.42
N LEU A 183 2.43 1.84 -15.06
CA LEU A 183 2.73 0.60 -14.35
C LEU A 183 3.59 -0.35 -15.20
N SER A 184 3.25 -0.49 -16.48
CA SER A 184 3.95 -1.40 -17.40
C SER A 184 5.36 -0.91 -17.68
N ASP A 185 5.55 0.39 -17.88
CA ASP A 185 6.85 1.03 -18.08
C ASP A 185 7.74 0.91 -16.86
N ALA A 186 7.19 1.16 -15.66
CA ALA A 186 7.95 1.00 -14.41
C ALA A 186 8.43 -0.44 -14.23
N ILE A 187 7.57 -1.43 -14.49
CA ILE A 187 7.91 -2.86 -14.45
C ILE A 187 8.97 -3.20 -15.50
N ALA A 188 8.80 -2.74 -16.74
CA ALA A 188 9.75 -3.00 -17.83
C ALA A 188 11.13 -2.41 -17.55
N ASN A 189 11.19 -1.16 -17.08
CA ASN A 189 12.42 -0.49 -16.69
C ASN A 189 13.13 -1.20 -15.52
N PHE A 190 12.36 -1.69 -14.54
CA PHE A 190 12.92 -2.48 -13.45
C PHE A 190 13.50 -3.81 -13.96
N ILE A 191 12.77 -4.53 -14.81
CA ILE A 191 13.22 -5.81 -15.39
C ILE A 191 14.45 -5.62 -16.28
N ALA A 192 14.59 -4.48 -16.97
CA ALA A 192 15.78 -4.19 -17.76
C ALA A 192 17.05 -4.11 -16.90
N LYS A 193 16.94 -3.59 -15.67
CA LYS A 193 18.05 -3.54 -14.69
C LYS A 193 18.23 -4.86 -13.93
N HIS A 194 17.12 -5.54 -13.62
CA HIS A 194 17.06 -6.76 -12.81
C HIS A 194 16.44 -7.90 -13.64
N PRO A 195 17.14 -8.39 -14.68
CA PRO A 195 16.56 -9.32 -15.63
C PRO A 195 16.26 -10.67 -14.99
N TRP A 196 15.20 -11.29 -15.49
CA TRP A 196 14.83 -12.66 -15.17
C TRP A 196 15.97 -13.63 -15.52
N LYS A 197 16.40 -14.43 -14.55
CA LYS A 197 17.43 -15.46 -14.69
C LYS A 197 16.87 -16.84 -14.40
N THR A 198 17.45 -17.86 -15.01
CA THR A 198 17.12 -19.26 -14.69
C THR A 198 18.05 -19.72 -13.57
N PRO A 199 17.53 -20.10 -12.39
CA PRO A 199 18.34 -20.69 -11.32
C PRO A 199 19.02 -21.98 -11.81
N PRO A 200 20.20 -22.33 -11.26
CA PRO A 200 20.81 -23.64 -11.53
C PRO A 200 19.84 -24.76 -11.20
N ASP A 201 19.83 -25.79 -12.05
CA ASP A 201 19.01 -27.01 -11.89
C ASP A 201 17.48 -26.79 -11.96
N GLU A 202 17.02 -25.62 -12.40
CA GLU A 202 15.59 -25.32 -12.58
C GLU A 202 15.23 -24.92 -14.02
N GLN A 203 13.97 -25.17 -14.39
CA GLN A 203 13.45 -24.79 -15.72
C GLN A 203 12.77 -23.41 -15.73
N LYS A 204 12.35 -22.91 -14.55
CA LYS A 204 11.56 -21.67 -14.45
C LYS A 204 12.47 -20.48 -14.18
N ARG A 205 12.20 -19.36 -14.85
CA ARG A 205 12.89 -18.09 -14.61
C ARG A 205 12.40 -17.45 -13.29
N ALA A 206 13.30 -16.77 -12.61
CA ALA A 206 13.06 -16.01 -11.39
C ALA A 206 13.68 -14.61 -11.48
N LEU A 207 13.11 -13.66 -10.71
CA LEU A 207 13.77 -12.37 -10.49
C LEU A 207 15.01 -12.59 -9.62
N CYS A 208 16.04 -11.78 -9.82
CA CYS A 208 17.31 -11.92 -9.15
C CYS A 208 17.91 -10.54 -8.87
N ASP A 209 18.37 -10.33 -7.64
CA ASP A 209 19.04 -9.10 -7.18
C ASP A 209 20.57 -9.26 -7.10
N GLY A 210 21.09 -10.37 -7.64
CA GLY A 210 22.50 -10.76 -7.57
C GLY A 210 22.89 -11.55 -6.32
N VAL A 211 22.06 -11.55 -5.27
CA VAL A 211 22.26 -12.33 -4.03
C VAL A 211 21.30 -13.51 -3.97
N HIS A 212 20.04 -13.31 -4.32
CA HIS A 212 18.98 -14.29 -4.25
C HIS A 212 18.25 -14.45 -5.60
N PHE A 213 17.73 -15.65 -5.82
CA PHE A 213 16.66 -15.90 -6.77
C PHE A 213 15.33 -15.85 -6.03
N PHE A 214 14.41 -14.99 -6.47
CA PHE A 214 13.06 -14.84 -5.94
C PHE A 214 12.10 -15.74 -6.74
N LYS A 215 12.00 -17.01 -6.32
CA LYS A 215 11.21 -18.02 -7.03
C LYS A 215 9.75 -17.96 -6.61
N SER A 216 8.87 -18.32 -7.54
CA SER A 216 7.46 -18.60 -7.24
C SER A 216 7.34 -19.72 -6.19
N PRO A 217 6.35 -19.66 -5.28
CA PRO A 217 6.14 -20.67 -4.25
C PRO A 217 5.51 -21.97 -4.78
N GLY A 218 5.34 -22.11 -6.11
CA GLY A 218 4.71 -23.29 -6.71
C GLY A 218 3.29 -23.55 -6.17
N ASN A 219 3.09 -24.75 -5.62
CA ASN A 219 1.83 -25.17 -4.99
C ASN A 219 1.78 -24.86 -3.48
N ASP A 220 2.90 -24.50 -2.86
CA ASP A 220 3.01 -24.29 -1.43
C ASP A 220 2.52 -22.88 -1.08
N ARG A 221 1.20 -22.71 -0.94
CA ARG A 221 0.59 -21.40 -0.64
C ARG A 221 0.30 -21.23 0.86
N HIS A 222 1.33 -20.89 1.63
CA HIS A 222 1.23 -20.71 3.08
C HIS A 222 1.88 -19.40 3.59
N GLY A 223 2.12 -18.44 2.69
CA GLY A 223 3.02 -17.31 2.92
C GLY A 223 2.47 -16.11 3.68
N TYR A 224 1.67 -16.32 4.74
CA TYR A 224 0.86 -15.24 5.30
C TYR A 224 1.14 -14.94 6.78
N LEU A 225 0.99 -13.67 7.13
CA LEU A 225 0.86 -13.21 8.50
C LEU A 225 -0.53 -13.61 9.02
N ARG A 226 -0.58 -14.48 10.03
CA ARG A 226 -1.84 -14.87 10.67
C ARG A 226 -2.44 -13.71 11.44
N ASN A 227 -3.74 -13.50 11.34
CA ASN A 227 -4.45 -12.50 12.15
C ASN A 227 -4.27 -12.78 13.64
N SER A 228 -4.19 -14.06 14.04
CA SER A 228 -3.93 -14.45 15.43
C SER A 228 -2.56 -14.01 15.96
N SER A 229 -1.56 -13.87 15.09
CA SER A 229 -0.24 -13.34 15.46
C SER A 229 -0.09 -11.85 15.17
N ALA A 230 -1.04 -11.19 14.50
CA ALA A 230 -0.92 -9.80 14.07
C ALA A 230 -0.61 -8.82 15.21
N LYS A 231 -1.10 -9.07 16.43
CA LYS A 231 -0.82 -8.26 17.63
C LYS A 231 0.63 -8.35 18.14
N GLN A 232 1.40 -9.33 17.66
CA GLN A 232 2.83 -9.48 17.96
C GLN A 232 3.71 -8.68 16.98
N HIS A 233 3.09 -8.04 15.98
CA HIS A 233 3.77 -7.25 14.97
C HIS A 233 3.36 -5.78 15.05
N SER A 234 4.12 -4.89 14.39
CA SER A 234 3.64 -3.54 14.15
C SER A 234 2.35 -3.55 13.34
N VAL A 235 1.48 -2.57 13.57
CA VAL A 235 0.17 -2.46 12.92
C VAL A 235 0.29 -2.39 11.39
N GLU A 236 1.36 -1.78 10.88
CA GLU A 236 1.66 -1.71 9.44
C GLU A 236 2.01 -3.07 8.84
N CYS A 237 2.50 -4.04 9.60
CA CYS A 237 2.86 -5.36 9.08
C CYS A 237 1.65 -6.07 8.47
N LEU A 238 0.48 -5.98 9.13
CA LEU A 238 -0.76 -6.55 8.62
C LEU A 238 -1.28 -5.78 7.41
N LEU A 239 -1.25 -4.44 7.43
CA LEU A 239 -1.70 -3.63 6.31
C LEU A 239 -0.86 -3.88 5.05
N ASN A 240 0.46 -3.96 5.23
CA ASN A 240 1.40 -4.34 4.18
C ASN A 240 1.23 -5.79 3.70
N ALA A 241 0.72 -6.70 4.53
CA ALA A 241 0.43 -8.07 4.14
C ALA A 241 -0.80 -8.20 3.22
N ARG A 242 -1.68 -7.19 3.19
CA ARG A 242 -2.94 -7.23 2.42
C ARG A 242 -2.86 -6.52 1.06
N SER A 243 -2.03 -5.50 0.96
CA SER A 243 -2.04 -4.61 -0.20
C SER A 243 -0.68 -3.99 -0.51
N ARG A 244 -0.51 -3.62 -1.78
CA ARG A 244 0.69 -2.98 -2.31
C ARG A 244 0.26 -1.92 -3.30
N LEU A 245 0.62 -0.66 -3.05
CA LEU A 245 0.21 0.51 -3.83
C LEU A 245 -1.32 0.59 -3.98
N GLY A 246 -2.05 0.19 -2.92
CA GLY A 246 -3.51 0.04 -2.91
C GLY A 246 -4.06 -0.99 -3.90
N GLY A 247 -3.22 -1.90 -4.42
CA GLY A 247 -3.63 -3.11 -5.12
C GLY A 247 -3.63 -4.33 -4.19
N ALA A 248 -4.63 -5.20 -4.32
CA ALA A 248 -4.67 -6.45 -3.57
C ALA A 248 -3.77 -7.50 -4.22
N TYR A 249 -3.18 -8.36 -3.40
CA TYR A 249 -2.51 -9.57 -3.87
C TYR A 249 -2.96 -10.77 -3.03
N ASP A 250 -2.61 -11.98 -3.45
CA ASP A 250 -2.97 -13.20 -2.71
C ASP A 250 -2.24 -13.23 -1.36
N HIS A 251 -3.00 -13.28 -0.27
CA HIS A 251 -2.45 -13.33 1.09
C HIS A 251 -1.48 -14.50 1.32
N CYS A 252 -1.63 -15.62 0.60
CA CYS A 252 -0.75 -16.78 0.73
C CYS A 252 0.55 -16.69 -0.10
N PHE A 253 0.72 -15.61 -0.88
CA PHE A 253 1.85 -15.45 -1.77
C PHE A 253 3.14 -15.11 -1.02
N HIS A 254 4.21 -15.84 -1.36
CA HIS A 254 5.57 -15.58 -0.93
C HIS A 254 6.55 -15.98 -2.04
N TYR A 255 7.81 -15.61 -1.89
CA TYR A 255 8.89 -16.10 -2.72
C TYR A 255 9.70 -17.17 -1.98
N ASP A 256 10.09 -18.21 -2.71
CA ASP A 256 11.06 -19.21 -2.26
C ASP A 256 12.46 -18.73 -2.62
N CYS A 257 13.07 -17.96 -1.71
CA CYS A 257 14.35 -17.33 -1.97
C CYS A 257 15.50 -18.31 -1.75
N THR A 258 16.35 -18.46 -2.76
CA THR A 258 17.57 -19.29 -2.71
C THR A 258 18.79 -18.45 -3.08
N PRO A 259 19.99 -18.74 -2.54
CA PRO A 259 21.16 -17.95 -2.84
C PRO A 259 21.60 -18.14 -4.29
N VAL A 260 22.05 -17.08 -4.95
CA VAL A 260 22.67 -17.14 -6.28
C VAL A 260 24.01 -17.87 -6.23
N LYS A 261 24.77 -17.66 -5.14
CA LYS A 261 26.04 -18.34 -4.83
C LYS A 261 26.16 -18.56 -3.33
N GLY A 262 26.85 -19.63 -2.94
CA GLY A 262 27.18 -19.91 -1.54
C GLY A 262 26.00 -20.42 -0.72
N LYS A 263 25.91 -19.98 0.54
CA LYS A 263 24.89 -20.41 1.50
C LYS A 263 23.92 -19.27 1.81
N LEU A 264 22.75 -19.62 2.33
CA LEU A 264 21.80 -18.64 2.88
C LEU A 264 22.45 -17.83 4.00
N ARG A 265 22.06 -16.55 4.12
CA ARG A 265 22.39 -15.73 5.29
C ARG A 265 21.78 -16.36 6.55
N PRO A 266 22.43 -16.27 7.72
CA PRO A 266 21.88 -16.83 8.95
C PRO A 266 20.61 -16.13 9.43
N LEU A 267 20.43 -14.86 9.07
CA LEU A 267 19.28 -14.03 9.44
C LEU A 267 18.84 -13.17 8.24
N TYR A 268 17.53 -12.95 8.14
CA TYR A 268 16.86 -12.08 7.17
C TYR A 268 16.01 -11.05 7.90
N HIS A 269 15.91 -9.83 7.36
CA HIS A 269 15.04 -8.82 7.95
C HIS A 269 13.58 -9.21 7.76
N ASN A 270 12.84 -9.28 8.85
CA ASN A 270 11.40 -9.54 8.80
C ASN A 270 10.61 -8.24 8.56
N CYS A 271 9.28 -8.32 8.60
CA CYS A 271 8.35 -7.23 8.30
C CYS A 271 8.49 -5.98 9.19
N HIS A 272 9.14 -6.07 10.36
CA HIS A 272 9.40 -4.95 11.27
C HIS A 272 10.91 -4.68 11.47
N GLY A 273 11.77 -5.40 10.74
CA GLY A 273 13.22 -5.14 10.67
C GLY A 273 14.09 -6.10 11.48
N ASP A 274 13.49 -6.96 12.31
CA ASP A 274 14.24 -7.91 13.15
C ASP A 274 14.77 -9.09 12.33
N GLY A 275 15.82 -9.75 12.82
CA GLY A 275 16.42 -10.91 12.18
C GLY A 275 15.58 -12.17 12.39
N SER A 276 15.23 -12.85 11.30
CA SER A 276 14.57 -14.17 11.33
C SER A 276 15.41 -15.21 10.59
N PRO A 277 15.57 -16.43 11.15
CA PRO A 277 16.36 -17.46 10.51
C PRO A 277 15.63 -18.05 9.29
N PRO A 278 16.35 -18.46 8.25
CA PRO A 278 15.76 -19.16 7.12
C PRO A 278 15.52 -20.65 7.43
N LYS A 279 14.87 -21.34 6.49
CA LYS A 279 14.90 -22.81 6.45
C LYS A 279 16.27 -23.29 5.96
N LYS A 280 16.52 -24.60 6.02
CA LYS A 280 17.82 -25.19 5.64
C LYS A 280 18.21 -24.92 4.18
N THR A 281 17.25 -24.97 3.25
CA THR A 281 17.51 -24.94 1.80
C THR A 281 17.09 -23.65 1.12
N HIS A 282 16.14 -22.92 1.70
CA HIS A 282 15.61 -21.67 1.16
C HIS A 282 15.07 -20.79 2.29
N VAL A 283 14.67 -19.56 1.97
CA VAL A 283 13.93 -18.68 2.87
C VAL A 283 12.64 -18.24 2.20
N ASN A 284 11.52 -18.39 2.89
CA ASN A 284 10.21 -17.99 2.40
C ASN A 284 9.95 -16.55 2.81
N ILE A 285 9.86 -15.64 1.84
CA ILE A 285 9.69 -14.21 2.11
C ILE A 285 8.44 -13.70 1.39
N ALA A 286 7.48 -13.18 2.15
CA ALA A 286 6.27 -12.56 1.62
C ALA A 286 6.53 -11.12 1.14
N PRO A 287 5.64 -10.52 0.30
CA PRO A 287 5.82 -9.15 -0.20
C PRO A 287 5.97 -8.07 0.88
N ASN A 288 5.42 -8.30 2.07
CA ASN A 288 5.55 -7.42 3.24
C ASN A 288 6.81 -7.69 4.07
N ASP A 289 7.77 -8.43 3.52
CA ASP A 289 9.00 -8.88 4.20
C ASP A 289 8.77 -9.84 5.37
N TYR A 290 7.57 -10.42 5.54
CA TYR A 290 7.36 -11.47 6.53
C TYR A 290 8.17 -12.71 6.14
N VAL A 291 9.07 -13.13 7.03
CA VAL A 291 9.90 -14.34 6.88
C VAL A 291 9.17 -15.51 7.53
N ILE A 292 8.84 -16.51 6.73
CA ILE A 292 8.09 -17.68 7.21
C ILE A 292 9.09 -18.71 7.77
N GLY A 293 9.24 -18.67 9.09
CA GLY A 293 10.04 -19.62 9.88
C GLY A 293 9.36 -20.98 10.07
N HIS A 294 10.12 -21.95 10.57
CA HIS A 294 9.63 -23.27 10.96
C HIS A 294 8.83 -23.24 12.26
#